data_AF-A0A965RG61-F1
#
_entry.id   AF-A0A965RG61-F1
#
_cell.length_a   1.000
_cell.length_b   1.000
_cell.length_c   1.000
_cell.angle_alpha   90.00
_cell.angle_beta   90.00
_cell.angle_gamma   90.00
#
_symmetry.space_group_name_H-M   'P 1'
#
loop_
_entity.id
_entity.type
_entity.pdbx_description
1 polymer ?
#
loop_
_entity_poly.entity_id
_entity_poly.type
_entity_poly.pdbx_seq_one_letter_code
_entity_poly.pdbx_strand_id
1 'polypeptide(L)' 'MPAYDSKKIRDLRDHLQLSQAVFAAVLNTSLSTVRKWEIGDKHPSGPSLKLLSLLERKGLEVML' A
#
# COMPACT_ATOMS: atom_id res chain seq x y z
N MET A 1 7.89 -12.85 -9.48
CA MET A 1 6.75 -12.54 -8.58
C MET A 1 6.69 -11.02 -8.40
N PRO A 2 5.51 -10.39 -8.37
CA PRO A 2 5.41 -8.95 -8.08
C PRO A 2 5.99 -8.67 -6.69
N ALA A 3 6.69 -7.55 -6.52
CA ALA A 3 7.38 -7.21 -5.27
C ALA A 3 6.42 -7.02 -4.07
N TYR A 4 5.16 -6.69 -4.35
CA TYR A 4 4.06 -6.61 -3.40
C TYR A 4 2.85 -7.36 -3.96
N ASP A 5 2.54 -8.51 -3.35
CA ASP A 5 1.31 -9.25 -3.60
C ASP A 5 0.17 -8.76 -2.69
N SER A 6 -1.03 -9.30 -2.89
CA SER A 6 -2.23 -8.88 -2.15
C SER A 6 -2.09 -9.04 -0.64
N LYS A 7 -1.45 -10.12 -0.19
CA LYS A 7 -1.20 -10.40 1.23
C LYS A 7 -0.23 -9.38 1.80
N LYS A 8 0.92 -9.15 1.16
CA LYS A 8 1.93 -8.21 1.62
C LYS A 8 1.39 -6.78 1.74
N ILE A 9 0.53 -6.36 0.83
CA ILE A 9 -0.11 -5.03 0.87
C ILE A 9 -1.05 -4.92 2.07
N ARG A 10 -1.86 -5.95 2.31
CA ARG A 10 -2.76 -6.02 3.46
C ARG A 10 -1.99 -6.02 4.78
N ASP A 11 -0.96 -6.86 4.88
CA ASP A 11 -0.12 -6.99 6.07
C ASP A 11 0.59 -5.67 6.38
N LEU A 12 1.12 -4.95 5.37
CA LEU A 12 1.70 -3.63 5.55
C LEU A 12 0.68 -2.62 6.07
N ARG A 13 -0.53 -2.59 5.49
CA ARG A 13 -1.60 -1.68 5.93
C ARG A 13 -2.01 -1.95 7.38
N ASP A 14 -2.18 -3.22 7.73
CA ASP A 14 -2.60 -3.64 9.07
C ASP A 14 -1.49 -3.37 10.10
N HIS A 15 -0.21 -3.57 9.74
CA HIS A 15 0.94 -3.21 10.57
C HIS A 15 1.01 -1.71 10.86
N LEU A 16 0.65 -0.87 9.89
CA LEU A 16 0.54 0.58 10.08
C LEU A 16 -0.77 1.00 10.76
N GLN A 17 -1.65 0.04 11.08
CA GLN A 17 -2.96 0.27 11.70
C GLN A 17 -3.87 1.24 10.92
N LEU A 18 -3.80 1.19 9.59
CA LEU A 18 -4.57 2.08 8.73
C LEU A 18 -5.81 1.39 8.16
N SER A 19 -6.90 2.16 8.02
CA SER A 19 -8.01 1.74 7.17
C SER A 19 -7.58 1.77 5.70
N GLN A 20 -8.28 1.02 4.84
CA GLN A 20 -8.02 1.06 3.39
C GLN A 20 -8.13 2.49 2.81
N ALA A 21 -9.02 3.32 3.35
CA ALA A 21 -9.22 4.69 2.90
C ALA A 21 -8.04 5.60 3.27
N VAL A 22 -7.55 5.49 4.51
CA VAL A 22 -6.38 6.27 4.96
C VAL A 22 -5.12 5.79 4.23
N PHE A 23 -4.95 4.48 4.07
CA PHE A 23 -3.82 3.92 3.31
C PHE A 23 -3.81 4.37 1.85
N ALA A 24 -4.99 4.45 1.22
CA ALA A 24 -5.12 4.99 -0.13
C ALA A 24 -4.70 6.47 -0.22
N ALA A 25 -5.10 7.28 0.76
CA ALA A 25 -4.70 8.69 0.84
C ALA A 25 -3.18 8.84 0.99
N VAL A 26 -2.56 8.04 1.88
CA VAL A 26 -1.09 8.02 2.07
C VAL A 26 -0.36 7.64 0.78
N LEU A 27 -0.90 6.70 0.00
CA LEU A 27 -0.32 6.24 -1.27
C LEU A 27 -0.72 7.11 -2.48
N ASN A 28 -1.41 8.23 -2.26
CA ASN A 28 -1.96 9.09 -3.31
C ASN A 28 -2.70 8.30 -4.40
N THR A 29 -3.57 7.39 -3.97
CA THR A 29 -4.37 6.54 -4.87
C THR A 29 -5.81 6.43 -4.39
N SER A 30 -6.66 5.79 -5.18
CA SER A 30 -8.07 5.62 -4.81
C SER A 30 -8.27 4.43 -3.86
N LEU A 31 -9.30 4.51 -3.00
CA LEU A 31 -9.75 3.37 -2.19
C LEU A 31 -10.03 2.12 -3.07
N SER A 32 -10.61 2.33 -4.25
CA SER A 32 -10.89 1.24 -5.19
C SER A 32 -9.61 0.55 -5.68
N THR A 33 -8.52 1.29 -5.82
CA THR A 33 -7.21 0.77 -6.22
C THR A 33 -6.63 -0.12 -5.12
N VAL A 34 -6.62 0.36 -3.87
CA VAL A 34 -6.16 -0.42 -2.71
C VAL A 34 -6.97 -1.71 -2.55
N ARG A 35 -8.30 -1.65 -2.70
CA ARG A 35 -9.15 -2.86 -2.69
C ARG A 35 -8.74 -3.86 -3.76
N LYS A 36 -8.53 -3.43 -5.00
CA LYS A 36 -8.09 -4.30 -6.10
C LYS A 36 -6.72 -4.91 -5.84
N TRP A 37 -5.82 -4.19 -5.18
CA TRP A 37 -4.53 -4.71 -4.74
C TRP A 37 -4.69 -5.79 -3.68
N GLU A 38 -5.49 -5.55 -2.63
CA GLU A 38 -5.66 -6.48 -1.51
C GLU A 38 -6.48 -7.75 -1.83
N ILE A 39 -7.14 -7.79 -2.99
CA ILE A 39 -7.80 -9.00 -3.52
C ILE A 39 -7.01 -9.65 -4.67
N GLY A 40 -5.91 -9.04 -5.13
CA GLY A 40 -5.06 -9.57 -6.21
C GLY A 40 -5.57 -9.34 -7.63
N ASP A 41 -6.65 -8.55 -7.81
CA ASP A 41 -7.20 -8.17 -9.13
C ASP A 41 -6.24 -7.24 -9.91
N LYS A 42 -5.53 -6.38 -9.17
CA LYS A 42 -4.47 -5.53 -9.73
C LYS A 42 -3.23 -5.57 -8.85
N HIS A 43 -2.11 -5.15 -9.42
CA HIS A 43 -0.85 -5.02 -8.70
C HIS A 43 -0.37 -3.57 -8.75
N PRO A 44 0.29 -3.07 -7.69
CA PRO A 44 0.91 -1.76 -7.71
C PRO A 44 2.03 -1.73 -8.76
N SER A 45 2.18 -0.57 -9.41
CA SER A 45 3.23 -0.33 -10.39
C SER A 45 3.74 1.11 -10.29
N GLY A 46 4.93 1.36 -10.83
CA GLY A 46 5.51 2.70 -10.90
C GLY A 46 5.67 3.36 -9.52
N PRO A 47 5.25 4.63 -9.34
CA PRO A 47 5.43 5.39 -8.10
C PRO A 47 4.87 4.69 -6.85
N SER A 48 3.77 3.96 -6.97
CA SER A 48 3.14 3.27 -5.84
C SER A 48 4.04 2.21 -5.24
N LEU A 49 4.86 1.50 -6.05
CA LEU A 49 5.83 0.53 -5.54
C LEU A 49 6.91 1.19 -4.69
N LYS A 50 7.37 2.38 -5.10
CA LYS A 50 8.38 3.14 -4.35
C LYS A 50 7.81 3.63 -3.02
N LEU A 51 6.57 4.12 -3.00
CA LEU A 51 5.89 4.54 -1.77
C LEU A 51 5.65 3.36 -0.82
N LEU A 52 5.19 2.21 -1.32
CA LEU A 52 5.04 0.99 -0.53
C LEU A 52 6.37 0.56 0.10
N SER A 53 7.47 0.62 -0.65
CA SER A 53 8.81 0.31 -0.14
C SER A 53 9.31 1.31 0.90
N LEU A 54 8.99 2.59 0.75
CA LEU A 54 9.33 3.59 1.76
C LEU A 54 8.53 3.38 3.04
N LEU A 55 7.22 3.13 2.95
CA LEU A 55 6.37 2.83 4.09
C LEU A 55 6.79 1.55 4.82
N GLU A 56 7.16 0.50 4.07
CA GLU A 56 7.66 -0.75 4.68
C GLU A 56 8.96 -0.54 5.47
N ARG A 57 9.87 0.32 4.97
CA ARG A 57 11.19 0.53 5.57
C ARG A 57 11.22 1.56 6.69
N LYS A 58 10.36 2.57 6.62
CA LYS A 58 10.41 3.77 7.48
C LYS A 58 9.09 4.05 8.22
N GLY A 59 8.05 3.26 7.98
CA GLY A 59 6.73 3.51 8.54
C GLY A 59 6.14 4.85 8.09
N LEU A 60 5.36 5.48 8.95
CA LEU A 60 4.70 6.77 8.68
C LEU A 60 5.61 7.99 8.83
N GLU A 61 6.85 7.81 9.29
CA GLU A 61 7.82 8.91 9.39
C GLU A 61 8.13 9.55 8.03
N VAL A 62 7.86 8.86 6.93
CA VAL A 62 8.03 9.39 5.57
C VAL A 62 7.03 10.49 5.19
N MET A 63 6.00 10.69 6.01
CA MET A 63 4.94 11.68 5.81
C MET A 63 5.17 12.95 6.65
N LEU A 64 6.21 12.97 7.49
CA LEU A 64 6.66 14.13 8.28
C LEU A 64 7.89 14.78 7.62
#